data_AF-A0A1C6PRX0-F1
#
_entry.id   AF-A0A1C6PRX0-F1
#
_cell.length_a   1.000
_cell.length_b   1.000
_cell.length_c   1.000
_cell.angle_alpha   90.00
_cell.angle_beta   90.00
_cell.angle_gamma   90.00
#
_symmetry.space_group_name_H-M   'P 1'
#
loop_
_entity.id
_entity.type
_entity.pdbx_description
1 polymer ?
#
loop_
_entity_poly.entity_id
_entity_poly.type
_entity_poly.pdbx_seq_one_letter_code
_entity_poly.pdbx_strand_id
1 'polypeptide(L)'
;MSRRKVVLTGLGSLFTLLLALVLIGSLRDIHVVTVTRATTADRDVLWELWADVPARTDWDEGLEHIRLDGPFEAGTSGEVKVEGQDPIDYEIVEVTPKKSYTDRFDSLLGTHTDWHHGIEPNDEGGYDATWRLEARGPMGLISLPALKSIFGEEVPVAVDKYVELAEQRSGVNP
;
A
#
# COMPACT_ATOMS: atom_id res chain seq x y z
N MET A 1 64.08 0.34 -18.32
CA MET A 1 63.92 -0.15 -16.93
C MET A 1 62.94 0.77 -16.19
N SER A 2 61.89 0.18 -15.58
CA SER A 2 61.14 0.65 -14.38
C SER A 2 60.31 1.94 -14.50
N ARG A 3 59.06 2.10 -14.04
CA ARG A 3 58.07 1.27 -13.33
C ARG A 3 56.71 2.00 -13.42
N ARG A 4 55.60 1.27 -13.51
CA ARG A 4 54.22 1.79 -13.38
C ARG A 4 54.01 2.52 -12.03
N LYS A 5 53.18 3.56 -12.05
CA LYS A 5 52.31 3.91 -10.92
C LYS A 5 50.86 3.73 -11.36
N VAL A 6 50.23 2.69 -10.82
CA VAL A 6 48.77 2.55 -10.78
C VAL A 6 48.32 3.27 -9.52
N VAL A 7 47.47 4.29 -9.62
CA VAL A 7 46.75 4.85 -8.47
C VAL A 7 45.31 5.23 -8.90
N LEU A 8 44.40 4.31 -8.56
CA LEU A 8 43.08 4.55 -7.95
C LEU A 8 42.01 5.38 -8.70
N THR A 9 41.49 4.84 -9.80
CA THR A 9 40.17 5.22 -10.38
C THR A 9 39.06 4.26 -9.96
N GLY A 10 38.98 3.94 -8.66
CA GLY A 10 37.98 2.98 -8.14
C GLY A 10 36.76 3.62 -7.44
N LEU A 11 36.96 4.73 -6.74
CA LEU A 11 35.96 5.23 -5.79
C LEU A 11 34.90 6.16 -6.40
N GLY A 12 35.28 6.93 -7.43
CA GLY A 12 34.37 7.88 -8.10
C GLY A 12 33.28 7.19 -8.94
N SER A 13 33.60 6.07 -9.59
CA SER A 13 32.63 5.32 -10.41
C SER A 13 31.63 4.52 -9.58
N LEU A 14 32.00 4.09 -8.37
CA LEU A 14 31.09 3.37 -7.48
C LEU A 14 30.07 4.33 -6.87
N PHE A 15 30.49 5.55 -6.52
CA PHE A 15 29.62 6.58 -5.95
C PHE A 15 28.61 7.12 -6.96
N THR A 16 29.02 7.32 -8.23
CA THR A 16 28.10 7.71 -9.30
C THR A 16 27.15 6.59 -9.71
N LEU A 17 27.61 5.33 -9.70
CA LEU A 17 26.74 4.18 -9.93
C LEU A 17 25.72 4.02 -8.78
N LEU A 18 26.14 4.20 -7.52
CA LEU A 18 25.23 4.22 -6.37
C LEU A 18 24.20 5.35 -6.49
N LEU A 19 24.63 6.57 -6.86
CA LEU A 19 23.75 7.72 -7.03
C LEU A 19 22.75 7.50 -8.19
N ALA A 20 23.18 6.85 -9.27
CA ALA A 20 22.31 6.48 -10.39
C ALA A 20 21.31 5.37 -10.02
N LEU A 21 21.71 4.38 -9.20
CA LEU A 21 20.81 3.36 -8.65
C LEU A 21 19.79 3.97 -7.68
N VAL A 22 20.21 4.94 -6.87
CA VAL A 22 19.34 5.74 -5.98
C VAL A 22 18.32 6.54 -6.80
N LEU A 23 18.76 7.21 -7.88
CA LEU A 23 17.87 7.96 -8.78
C LEU A 23 16.92 7.05 -9.57
N ILE A 24 17.38 5.88 -10.04
CA ILE A 24 16.54 4.91 -10.77
C ILE A 24 15.54 4.22 -9.83
N GLY A 25 15.94 3.90 -8.59
CA GLY A 25 15.07 3.34 -7.56
C GLY A 25 14.04 4.35 -7.02
N SER A 26 14.36 5.64 -7.06
CA SER A 26 13.43 6.72 -6.70
C SER A 26 12.33 6.97 -7.75
N LEU A 27 12.49 6.47 -8.98
CA LEU A 27 11.59 6.74 -10.11
C LEU A 27 10.72 5.53 -10.52
N ARG A 28 10.85 4.39 -9.83
CA ARG A 28 10.10 3.17 -10.16
C ARG A 28 9.30 2.70 -8.97
N ASP A 29 8.04 2.42 -9.23
CA ASP A 29 7.20 1.72 -8.28
C ASP A 29 7.62 0.26 -8.25
N ILE A 30 7.95 -0.20 -7.05
CA ILE A 30 8.42 -1.55 -6.81
C ILE A 30 7.22 -2.33 -6.29
N HIS A 31 6.72 -3.24 -7.12
CA HIS A 31 5.63 -4.12 -6.74
C HIS A 31 5.98 -4.96 -5.51
N VAL A 32 5.15 -4.85 -4.47
CA VAL A 32 5.25 -5.64 -3.24
C VAL A 32 4.31 -6.84 -3.32
N VAL A 33 3.00 -6.60 -3.35
CA VAL A 33 1.97 -7.65 -3.38
C VAL A 33 0.72 -7.17 -4.10
N THR A 34 0.03 -8.08 -4.80
CA THR A 34 -1.33 -7.88 -5.28
C THR A 34 -2.18 -9.05 -4.78
N VAL A 35 -3.31 -8.71 -4.18
CA VAL A 35 -4.33 -9.65 -3.74
C VAL A 35 -5.64 -9.27 -4.39
N THR A 36 -6.27 -10.23 -5.06
CA THR A 36 -7.61 -10.09 -5.61
C THR A 36 -8.50 -11.16 -4.99
N ARG A 37 -9.73 -10.78 -4.65
CA ARG A 37 -10.79 -11.68 -4.23
C ARG A 37 -12.09 -11.34 -4.97
N ALA A 38 -12.68 -12.36 -5.58
CA ALA A 38 -14.03 -12.28 -6.11
C ALA A 38 -15.03 -12.29 -4.95
N THR A 39 -16.10 -11.52 -5.08
CA THR A 39 -17.15 -11.42 -4.08
C THR A 39 -18.51 -11.17 -4.73
N THR A 40 -19.56 -11.57 -4.02
CA THR A 40 -20.96 -11.27 -4.37
C THR A 40 -21.53 -10.10 -3.57
N ALA A 41 -20.73 -9.45 -2.72
CA ALA A 41 -21.13 -8.29 -1.93
C ALA A 41 -21.62 -7.13 -2.79
N ASP A 42 -22.53 -6.32 -2.23
CA ASP A 42 -22.96 -5.08 -2.85
C ASP A 42 -21.81 -4.07 -2.91
N ARG A 43 -21.67 -3.39 -4.04
CA ARG A 43 -20.58 -2.43 -4.27
C ARG A 43 -20.62 -1.24 -3.32
N ASP A 44 -21.82 -0.82 -2.91
CA ASP A 44 -21.98 0.30 -1.99
C ASP A 44 -21.50 -0.11 -0.58
N VAL A 45 -21.76 -1.36 -0.16
CA VAL A 45 -21.22 -1.92 1.10
C VAL A 45 -19.70 -2.02 1.05
N LEU A 46 -19.14 -2.56 -0.05
CA LEU A 46 -17.68 -2.61 -0.26
C LEU A 46 -17.07 -1.21 -0.14
N TRP A 47 -17.67 -0.22 -0.81
CA TRP A 47 -17.19 1.16 -0.77
C TRP A 47 -17.30 1.79 0.61
N GLU A 48 -18.40 1.58 1.33
CA GLU A 48 -18.61 2.11 2.68
C GLU A 48 -17.57 1.58 3.68
N LEU A 49 -17.21 0.31 3.59
CA LEU A 49 -16.16 -0.29 4.43
C LEU A 49 -14.77 0.35 4.22
N TRP A 50 -14.54 1.00 3.08
CA TRP A 50 -13.34 1.80 2.83
C TRP A 50 -13.52 3.27 3.23
N ALA A 51 -14.65 3.89 2.86
CA ALA A 51 -14.88 5.31 3.04
C ALA A 51 -15.16 5.68 4.52
N ASP A 52 -15.73 4.77 5.30
CA ASP A 52 -15.87 4.92 6.75
C ASP A 52 -14.56 4.53 7.45
N VAL A 53 -13.60 5.45 7.41
CA VAL A 53 -12.23 5.21 7.89
C VAL A 53 -12.19 4.69 9.33
N PRO A 54 -12.83 5.33 10.34
CA PRO A 54 -12.77 4.84 11.72
C PRO A 54 -13.35 3.44 11.91
N ALA A 55 -14.33 3.04 11.09
CA ALA A 55 -14.95 1.72 11.14
C ALA A 55 -14.09 0.61 10.53
N ARG A 56 -12.92 0.91 9.95
CA ARG A 56 -12.02 -0.11 9.38
C ARG A 56 -11.47 -1.09 10.42
N THR A 57 -11.46 -0.70 11.70
CA THR A 57 -11.15 -1.58 12.83
C THR A 57 -12.10 -2.79 12.94
N ASP A 58 -13.27 -2.76 12.28
CA ASP A 58 -14.20 -3.89 12.23
C ASP A 58 -13.68 -5.08 11.40
N TRP A 59 -12.77 -4.84 10.44
CA TRP A 59 -12.24 -5.88 9.54
C TRP A 59 -10.72 -5.99 9.56
N ASP A 60 -10.01 -4.92 9.94
CA ASP A 60 -8.56 -4.94 10.12
C ASP A 60 -8.20 -5.07 11.61
N GLU A 61 -8.08 -6.31 12.07
CA GLU A 61 -7.76 -6.63 13.46
C GLU A 61 -6.38 -6.14 13.92
N GLY A 62 -5.49 -5.74 12.99
CA GLY A 62 -4.19 -5.18 13.36
C GLY A 62 -4.27 -3.72 13.83
N LEU A 63 -5.37 -3.03 13.52
CA LEU A 63 -5.53 -1.61 13.82
C LEU A 63 -5.97 -1.38 15.27
N GLU A 64 -5.17 -0.63 16.02
CA GLU A 64 -5.62 0.00 17.27
C GLU A 64 -6.59 1.15 16.96
N HIS A 65 -6.27 1.96 15.95
CA HIS A 65 -7.19 2.94 15.37
C HIS A 65 -6.70 3.43 14.00
N ILE A 66 -7.62 4.03 13.24
CA ILE A 66 -7.30 4.80 12.04
C ILE A 66 -8.25 5.99 11.95
N ARG A 67 -7.73 7.16 11.57
CA ARG A 67 -8.49 8.41 11.49
C ARG A 67 -8.07 9.21 10.26
N LEU A 68 -9.00 10.03 9.79
CA LEU A 68 -8.78 10.96 8.69
C LEU A 68 -9.16 12.37 9.14
N ASP A 69 -8.32 13.36 8.85
CA ASP A 69 -8.49 14.76 9.24
C ASP A 69 -9.36 15.54 8.24
N GLY A 70 -10.48 14.95 7.83
CA GLY A 70 -11.34 15.53 6.81
C GLY A 70 -12.23 14.51 6.11
N PRO A 71 -12.85 14.90 4.99
CA PRO A 71 -13.64 14.00 4.15
C PRO A 71 -12.75 12.96 3.45
N PHE A 72 -13.34 11.85 3.05
CA PHE A 72 -12.66 10.82 2.26
C PHE A 72 -12.44 11.27 0.80
N GLU A 73 -11.47 12.15 0.59
CA GLU A 73 -11.10 12.71 -0.72
C GLU A 73 -9.57 12.87 -0.86
N ALA A 74 -9.12 12.97 -2.11
CA ALA A 74 -7.70 13.14 -2.42
C ALA A 74 -7.13 14.43 -1.79
N GLY A 75 -5.93 14.34 -1.21
CA GLY A 75 -5.27 15.40 -0.46
C GLY A 75 -5.57 15.39 1.04
N THR A 76 -6.44 14.50 1.52
CA THR A 76 -6.76 14.43 2.95
C THR A 76 -5.77 13.54 3.67
N SER A 77 -5.16 14.06 4.73
CA SER A 77 -4.24 13.32 5.59
C SER A 77 -4.96 12.66 6.75
N GLY A 78 -4.31 11.66 7.34
CA GLY A 78 -4.78 10.96 8.51
C GLY A 78 -3.65 10.30 9.28
N GLU A 79 -4.03 9.63 10.36
CA GLU A 79 -3.13 8.88 11.23
C GLU A 79 -3.67 7.45 11.37
N VAL A 80 -2.79 6.47 11.18
CA VAL A 80 -3.05 5.07 11.49
C VAL A 80 -2.20 4.66 12.67
N LYS A 81 -2.75 3.80 13.53
CA LYS A 81 -1.99 3.14 14.58
C LYS A 81 -2.29 1.65 14.57
N VAL A 82 -1.24 0.89 14.29
CA VAL A 82 -1.22 -0.58 14.42
C VAL A 82 -0.83 -0.94 15.85
N GLU A 83 -1.39 -2.02 16.38
CA GLU A 83 -1.03 -2.50 17.72
C GLU A 83 0.49 -2.70 17.87
N GLY A 84 1.07 -2.11 18.92
CA GLY A 84 2.50 -2.25 19.22
C GLY A 84 3.44 -1.40 18.34
N GLN A 85 2.91 -0.54 17.47
CA GLN A 85 3.69 0.41 16.66
C GLN A 85 3.42 1.86 17.07
N ASP A 86 4.36 2.74 16.74
CA ASP A 86 4.12 4.19 16.81
C ASP A 86 3.11 4.59 15.71
N PRO A 87 2.30 5.64 15.91
CA PRO A 87 1.39 6.13 14.88
C PRO A 87 2.13 6.51 13.59
N ILE A 88 1.47 6.26 12.46
CA ILE A 88 2.00 6.49 11.11
C ILE A 88 1.06 7.45 10.39
N ASP A 89 1.61 8.54 9.88
CA ASP A 89 0.87 9.48 9.05
C ASP A 89 0.66 8.90 7.64
N TYR A 90 -0.49 9.20 7.06
CA TYR A 90 -0.82 8.82 5.70
C TYR A 90 -1.65 9.88 4.99
N GLU A 91 -1.72 9.78 3.66
CA GLU A 91 -2.52 10.66 2.81
C GLU A 91 -3.36 9.84 1.83
N ILE A 92 -4.62 10.24 1.62
CA ILE A 92 -5.40 9.76 0.48
C ILE A 92 -4.94 10.51 -0.77
N VAL A 93 -4.31 9.83 -1.72
CA VAL A 93 -3.72 10.49 -2.91
C VAL A 93 -4.65 10.45 -4.12
N GLU A 94 -5.53 9.46 -4.22
CA GLU A 94 -6.51 9.32 -5.29
C GLU A 94 -7.81 8.72 -4.79
N VAL A 95 -8.95 9.21 -5.27
CA VAL A 95 -10.28 8.66 -4.97
C VAL A 95 -11.13 8.71 -6.23
N THR A 96 -11.68 7.55 -6.61
CA THR A 96 -12.77 7.44 -7.57
C THR A 96 -13.95 6.74 -6.87
N PRO A 97 -15.01 7.48 -6.50
CA PRO A 97 -16.11 6.93 -5.71
C PRO A 97 -16.67 5.62 -6.25
N LYS A 98 -16.86 4.64 -5.36
CA LYS A 98 -17.38 3.29 -5.64
C LYS A 98 -16.55 2.49 -6.65
N LYS A 99 -15.29 2.86 -6.87
CA LYS A 99 -14.39 2.19 -7.81
C LYS A 99 -13.01 1.97 -7.23
N SER A 100 -12.36 3.01 -6.75
CA SER A 100 -10.99 2.90 -6.26
C SER A 100 -10.62 4.03 -5.32
N TYR A 101 -9.61 3.78 -4.50
CA TYR A 101 -8.85 4.82 -3.84
C TYR A 101 -7.40 4.36 -3.65
N THR A 102 -6.51 5.30 -3.42
CA THR A 102 -5.12 5.02 -3.06
C THR A 102 -4.77 5.83 -1.83
N ASP A 103 -4.21 5.17 -0.82
CA ASP A 103 -3.57 5.83 0.30
C ASP A 103 -2.05 5.63 0.25
N ARG A 104 -1.33 6.61 0.75
CA ARG A 104 0.13 6.67 0.76
C ARG A 104 0.62 6.79 2.19
N PHE A 105 1.49 5.88 2.58
CA PHE A 105 2.19 5.93 3.86
C PHE A 105 3.63 6.35 3.61
N ASP A 106 4.01 7.47 4.20
CA ASP A 106 5.38 7.93 4.18
C ASP A 106 6.22 7.13 5.18
N SER A 107 7.43 6.78 4.75
CA SER A 107 8.41 6.05 5.53
C SER A 107 9.75 6.79 5.53
N LEU A 108 10.72 6.24 6.25
CA LEU A 108 12.02 6.87 6.43
C LEU A 108 12.77 7.05 5.11
N LEU A 109 13.55 8.13 5.04
CA LEU A 109 14.49 8.42 3.96
C LEU A 109 13.84 8.67 2.58
N GLY A 110 12.65 9.29 2.56
CA GLY A 110 11.96 9.63 1.31
C GLY A 110 11.43 8.40 0.57
N THR A 111 11.08 7.37 1.33
CA THR A 111 10.41 6.17 0.83
C THR A 111 8.94 6.27 1.18
N HIS A 112 8.05 5.84 0.30
CA HIS A 112 6.64 5.67 0.63
C HIS A 112 6.11 4.37 0.07
N THR A 113 4.97 3.94 0.59
CA THR A 113 4.18 2.85 0.04
C THR A 113 2.82 3.34 -0.39
N ASP A 114 2.44 3.03 -1.62
CA ASP A 114 1.12 3.32 -2.19
C ASP A 114 0.28 2.04 -2.15
N TRP A 115 -0.87 2.12 -1.48
CA TRP A 115 -1.82 1.02 -1.40
C TRP A 115 -3.01 1.35 -2.28
N HIS A 116 -3.09 0.65 -3.40
CA HIS A 116 -4.15 0.82 -4.37
C HIS A 116 -5.27 -0.16 -4.08
N HIS A 117 -6.48 0.37 -3.93
CA HIS A 117 -7.69 -0.38 -3.68
C HIS A 117 -8.63 -0.21 -4.86
N GLY A 118 -9.18 -1.30 -5.38
CA GLY A 118 -10.05 -1.31 -6.55
C GLY A 118 -11.21 -2.29 -6.42
N ILE A 119 -12.37 -1.89 -6.95
CA ILE A 119 -13.57 -2.72 -7.10
C ILE A 119 -13.94 -2.69 -8.59
N GLU A 120 -13.86 -3.85 -9.24
CA GLU A 120 -14.22 -3.99 -10.64
C GLU A 120 -15.30 -5.07 -10.80
N PRO A 121 -16.30 -4.89 -11.68
CA PRO A 121 -17.24 -5.97 -12.00
C PRO A 121 -16.50 -7.18 -12.57
N ASN A 122 -16.89 -8.38 -12.18
CA ASN A 122 -16.32 -9.62 -12.71
C ASN A 122 -17.30 -10.36 -13.65
N ASP A 123 -16.77 -11.35 -14.37
CA ASP A 123 -17.55 -12.12 -15.36
C ASP A 123 -18.62 -13.03 -14.73
N GLU A 124 -18.62 -13.18 -13.40
CA GLU A 124 -19.55 -14.00 -12.62
C GLU A 124 -20.75 -13.21 -12.09
N GLY A 125 -20.84 -11.91 -12.40
CA GLY A 125 -21.93 -11.03 -11.99
C GLY A 125 -21.77 -10.43 -10.60
N GLY A 126 -20.60 -10.56 -9.99
CA GLY A 126 -20.18 -9.91 -8.75
C GLY A 126 -19.08 -8.87 -8.99
N TYR A 127 -18.16 -8.75 -8.03
CA TYR A 127 -17.04 -7.83 -8.10
C TYR A 127 -15.73 -8.50 -7.69
N ASP A 128 -14.63 -8.01 -8.25
CA ASP A 128 -13.27 -8.30 -7.81
C ASP A 128 -12.76 -7.13 -6.97
N ALA A 129 -12.52 -7.40 -5.68
CA ALA A 129 -11.84 -6.49 -4.78
C ALA A 129 -10.33 -6.73 -4.87
N THR A 130 -9.60 -5.73 -5.36
CA THR A 130 -8.15 -5.82 -5.60
C THR A 130 -7.39 -4.82 -4.75
N TRP A 131 -6.38 -5.32 -4.06
CA TRP A 131 -5.43 -4.54 -3.27
C TRP A 131 -4.05 -4.73 -3.87
N ARG A 132 -3.40 -3.65 -4.28
CA ARG A 132 -2.07 -3.65 -4.86
C ARG A 132 -1.18 -2.70 -4.08
N LEU A 133 -0.11 -3.24 -3.52
CA LEU A 133 0.87 -2.50 -2.75
C LEU A 133 2.14 -2.28 -3.58
N GLU A 134 2.57 -1.03 -3.65
CA GLU A 134 3.83 -0.63 -4.27
C GLU A 134 4.67 0.18 -3.30
N ALA A 135 5.99 -0.01 -3.36
CA ALA A 135 6.94 0.79 -2.61
C ALA A 135 7.77 1.62 -3.57
N ARG A 136 8.01 2.89 -3.26
CA ARG A 136 8.88 3.78 -4.02
C ARG A 136 9.92 4.41 -3.11
N GLY A 137 11.17 4.49 -3.57
CA GLY A 137 12.24 5.19 -2.87
C GLY A 137 13.56 4.42 -2.88
N PRO A 138 14.67 5.08 -2.47
CA PRO A 138 16.02 4.51 -2.54
C PRO A 138 16.19 3.27 -1.67
N MET A 139 15.41 3.17 -0.58
CA MET A 139 15.42 2.01 0.31
C MET A 139 14.47 0.89 -0.12
N GLY A 140 13.52 1.15 -1.04
CA GLY A 140 12.49 0.19 -1.43
C GLY A 140 13.05 -1.13 -1.96
N LEU A 141 14.19 -1.10 -2.67
CA LEU A 141 14.85 -2.32 -3.16
C LEU A 141 15.51 -3.14 -2.04
N ILE A 142 16.00 -2.48 -0.99
CA ILE A 142 16.67 -3.13 0.14
C ILE A 142 15.63 -3.75 1.08
N SER A 143 14.54 -3.03 1.34
CA SER A 143 13.45 -3.51 2.19
C SER A 143 12.50 -4.47 1.49
N LEU A 144 12.53 -4.59 0.16
CA LEU A 144 11.57 -5.38 -0.62
C LEU A 144 11.36 -6.81 -0.12
N PRO A 145 12.40 -7.63 0.18
CA PRO A 145 12.16 -8.99 0.65
C PRO A 145 11.40 -9.02 1.99
N ALA A 146 11.67 -8.07 2.88
CA ALA A 146 10.98 -7.95 4.15
C ALA A 146 9.53 -7.47 3.96
N LEU A 147 9.31 -6.41 3.15
CA LEU A 147 7.96 -5.92 2.82
C LEU A 147 7.12 -7.01 2.18
N LYS A 148 7.69 -7.78 1.25
CA LYS A 148 7.00 -8.91 0.60
C LYS A 148 6.67 -10.04 1.58
N SER A 149 7.53 -10.31 2.55
CA SER A 149 7.26 -11.33 3.57
C SER A 149 6.13 -10.89 4.49
N ILE A 150 6.19 -9.66 5.00
CA ILE A 150 5.19 -9.11 5.95
C ILE A 150 3.84 -8.96 5.24
N PHE A 151 3.79 -8.14 4.19
CA PHE A 151 2.54 -7.83 3.50
C PHE A 151 2.02 -8.99 2.63
N GLY A 152 2.88 -9.93 2.24
CA GLY A 152 2.46 -11.16 1.58
C GLY A 152 1.66 -12.09 2.50
N GLU A 153 1.85 -11.98 3.82
CA GLU A 153 1.08 -12.74 4.83
C GLU A 153 -0.12 -11.94 5.34
N GLU A 154 0.05 -10.64 5.61
CA GLU A 154 -0.98 -9.79 6.22
C GLU A 154 -2.09 -9.39 5.23
N VAL A 155 -1.72 -8.95 4.02
CA VAL A 155 -2.70 -8.40 3.06
C VAL A 155 -3.75 -9.43 2.64
N PRO A 156 -3.40 -10.70 2.32
CA PRO A 156 -4.43 -11.70 2.01
C PRO A 156 -5.48 -11.86 3.11
N VAL A 157 -5.06 -11.90 4.37
CA VAL A 157 -5.95 -12.06 5.53
C VAL A 157 -6.87 -10.85 5.68
N ALA A 158 -6.35 -9.64 5.51
CA ALA A 158 -7.15 -8.41 5.57
C ALA A 158 -8.20 -8.36 4.45
N VAL A 159 -7.82 -8.72 3.21
CA VAL A 159 -8.77 -8.75 2.07
C VAL A 159 -9.84 -9.82 2.29
N ASP A 160 -9.48 -10.99 2.82
CA ASP A 160 -10.43 -12.06 3.11
C ASP A 160 -11.48 -11.61 4.13
N LYS A 161 -11.05 -10.97 5.24
CA LYS A 161 -11.96 -10.43 6.26
C LYS A 161 -12.83 -9.29 5.75
N TYR A 162 -12.25 -8.40 4.94
CA TYR A 162 -12.97 -7.31 4.29
C TYR A 162 -14.09 -7.85 3.39
N VAL A 163 -13.79 -8.85 2.54
CA VAL A 163 -14.79 -9.47 1.67
C VAL A 163 -15.85 -10.21 2.48
N GLU A 164 -15.44 -11.00 3.49
CA GLU A 164 -16.38 -11.73 4.34
C GLU A 164 -17.35 -10.77 5.05
N LEU A 165 -16.85 -9.68 5.63
CA LEU A 165 -17.70 -8.68 6.27
C LEU A 165 -18.63 -7.98 5.27
N ALA A 166 -18.13 -7.69 4.06
CA ALA A 166 -18.95 -7.08 3.01
C ALA A 166 -20.11 -7.98 2.59
N GLU A 167 -19.85 -9.29 2.42
CA GLU A 167 -20.89 -10.27 2.07
C GLU A 167 -21.92 -10.44 3.19
N GLN A 168 -21.46 -10.49 4.44
CA GLN A 168 -22.35 -10.52 5.60
C GLN A 168 -23.26 -9.29 5.65
N ARG A 169 -22.70 -8.08 5.50
CA ARG A 169 -23.47 -6.82 5.52
C ARG A 169 -24.41 -6.69 4.31
N SER A 170 -24.04 -7.27 3.17
CA SER A 170 -24.88 -7.27 1.96
C SER A 170 -26.07 -8.24 2.06
N GLY A 171 -25.89 -9.36 2.77
CA GLY A 171 -26.95 -10.34 3.02
C GLY A 171 -27.95 -9.93 4.12
N VAL A 172 -27.57 -9.00 4.99
CA VAL A 172 -28.46 -8.36 5.96
C VAL A 172 -29.22 -7.25 5.24
N ASN A 173 -30.43 -7.56 4.80
CA ASN A 173 -31.34 -6.57 4.23
C ASN A 173 -31.61 -5.47 5.30
N PRO A 174 -31.34 -4.17 5.05
CA PRO A 174 -31.62 -3.11 6.01
C PRO A 174 -33.11 -2.96 6.34
#